data_AF-A0A351GIJ2-F1
#
_entry.id   AF-A0A351GIJ2-F1
#
_cell.length_a   1.000
_cell.length_b   1.000
_cell.length_c   1.000
_cell.angle_alpha   90.00
_cell.angle_beta   90.00
_cell.angle_gamma   90.00
#
_symmetry.space_group_name_H-M   'P 1'
#
loop_
_entity.id
_entity.type
_entity.pdbx_description
1 polymer ?
#
loop_
_entity_poly.entity_id
_entity_poly.type
_entity_poly.pdbx_seq_one_letter_code
_entity_poly.pdbx_strand_id
1 'polypeptide(L)'
;MRHEAVKTVLSRKNKFTYKGDVSFTKLYNSNVFDDLAMRDFLSKEAYESVSKSVKEGKTINRKMAEHVASGMKQWALSKGASHYTHWFQPLTGSTAEKHDSFWEPSNGKAVEKFSANALVQQEPDASSLPNGGLRNTFEARGYTAWDPSSPAFIHENTTGRTLCIPTVFVSYNGEALDYKAPLLKSINLIDKAATDICKYFLKKVTSCSASLGIEQEYFLVDEAMFNARPDLV
;
A
#
# COMPACT_ATOMS: atom_id res chain seq x y z
N MET A 1 -25.83 30.39 -0.20
CA MET A 1 -25.20 29.15 -0.70
C MET A 1 -24.68 29.26 -2.13
N ARG A 2 -25.46 29.06 -3.22
CA ARG A 2 -24.91 29.10 -4.60
C ARG A 2 -24.23 30.42 -4.99
N HIS A 3 -24.85 31.56 -4.70
CA HIS A 3 -24.27 32.87 -5.02
C HIS A 3 -22.97 33.15 -4.26
N GLU A 4 -22.84 32.64 -3.03
CA GLU A 4 -21.61 32.74 -2.25
C GLU A 4 -20.52 31.84 -2.83
N ALA A 5 -20.87 30.60 -3.21
CA ALA A 5 -19.94 29.70 -3.88
C ALA A 5 -19.34 30.34 -5.15
N VAL A 6 -20.16 30.99 -5.98
CA VAL A 6 -19.67 31.71 -7.17
C VAL A 6 -18.70 32.83 -6.78
N LYS A 7 -19.01 33.62 -5.76
CA LYS A 7 -18.10 34.68 -5.27
C LYS A 7 -16.77 34.09 -4.77
N THR A 8 -16.82 32.97 -4.04
CA THR A 8 -15.64 32.26 -3.56
C THR A 8 -14.77 31.79 -4.72
N VAL A 9 -15.36 31.14 -5.73
CA VAL A 9 -14.66 30.70 -6.94
C VAL A 9 -13.94 31.86 -7.62
N LEU A 10 -14.64 32.99 -7.82
CA LEU A 10 -14.08 34.18 -8.48
C LEU A 10 -12.91 34.82 -7.69
N SER A 11 -12.82 34.58 -6.39
CA SER A 11 -11.73 35.07 -5.54
C SER A 11 -10.49 34.16 -5.53
N ARG A 12 -10.61 32.90 -5.97
CA ARG A 12 -9.51 31.93 -5.96
C ARG A 12 -8.46 32.35 -7.01
N LYS A 13 -7.20 32.45 -6.58
CA LYS A 13 -6.05 32.65 -7.47
C LYS A 13 -5.37 31.31 -7.71
N ASN A 14 -5.17 30.96 -8.98
CA ASN A 14 -4.38 29.78 -9.32
C ASN A 14 -2.94 29.96 -8.82
N LYS A 15 -2.55 29.14 -7.84
CA LYS A 15 -1.16 29.07 -7.38
C LYS A 15 -0.46 27.98 -8.18
N PHE A 16 0.32 28.38 -9.17
CA PHE A 16 1.26 27.47 -9.83
C PHE A 16 2.59 27.55 -9.07
N THR A 17 2.96 26.46 -8.41
CA THR A 17 4.27 26.33 -7.80
C THR A 17 5.21 25.71 -8.84
N TYR A 18 6.05 26.53 -9.48
CA TYR A 18 7.10 26.02 -10.35
C TYR A 18 8.17 25.31 -9.51
N LYS A 19 8.23 23.98 -9.57
CA LYS A 19 9.25 23.17 -8.90
C LYS A 19 10.52 23.04 -9.75
N GLY A 20 11.15 24.15 -10.17
CA GLY A 20 12.48 24.13 -10.81
C GLY A 20 12.64 23.17 -12.01
N ASP A 21 13.90 22.85 -12.35
CA ASP A 21 14.22 21.82 -13.35
C ASP A 21 14.00 20.42 -12.73
N VAL A 22 12.86 19.80 -13.05
CA VAL A 22 12.53 18.44 -12.61
C VAL A 22 13.15 17.43 -13.57
N SER A 23 14.12 16.65 -13.09
CA SER A 23 14.57 15.46 -13.81
C SER A 23 13.56 14.33 -13.60
N PHE A 24 12.85 13.93 -14.66
CA PHE A 24 11.87 12.85 -14.61
C PHE A 24 12.49 11.54 -14.09
N THR A 25 13.69 11.20 -14.54
CA THR A 25 14.42 10.00 -14.11
C THR A 25 14.73 10.00 -12.61
N LYS A 26 14.94 11.18 -12.00
CA LYS A 26 15.16 11.30 -10.55
C LYS A 26 13.86 11.24 -9.76
N LEU A 27 12.73 11.62 -10.36
CA LEU A 27 11.42 11.67 -9.70
C LEU A 27 10.68 10.34 -9.81
N TYR A 28 10.81 9.65 -10.94
CA TYR A 28 10.24 8.33 -11.15
C TYR A 28 10.77 7.36 -10.08
N ASN A 29 9.85 6.64 -9.41
CA ASN A 29 10.13 5.73 -8.30
C ASN A 29 10.84 6.34 -7.08
N SER A 30 10.99 7.66 -6.98
CA SER A 30 11.79 8.28 -5.89
C SER A 30 11.25 7.99 -4.48
N ASN A 31 9.96 7.66 -4.38
CA ASN A 31 9.25 7.36 -3.14
C ASN A 31 8.80 5.88 -3.08
N VAL A 32 9.43 4.99 -3.84
CA VAL A 32 9.12 3.55 -3.85
C VAL A 32 10.31 2.77 -3.31
N PHE A 33 10.06 1.78 -2.45
CA PHE A 33 11.07 0.86 -1.95
C PHE A 33 11.32 -0.25 -2.99
N ASP A 34 11.89 0.16 -4.12
CA ASP A 34 12.14 -0.68 -5.29
C ASP A 34 13.45 -1.49 -5.19
N ASP A 35 13.88 -2.14 -6.28
CA ASP A 35 15.10 -2.95 -6.33
C ASP A 35 16.35 -2.17 -5.89
N LEU A 36 16.48 -0.92 -6.32
CA LEU A 36 17.63 -0.08 -5.98
C LEU A 36 17.60 0.27 -4.49
N ALA A 37 16.45 0.74 -3.99
CA ALA A 37 16.30 1.04 -2.57
C ALA A 37 16.53 -0.20 -1.69
N MET A 38 16.04 -1.37 -2.10
CA MET A 38 16.29 -2.60 -1.36
C MET A 38 17.77 -2.98 -1.33
N ARG A 39 18.52 -2.78 -2.42
CA ARG A 39 19.97 -3.05 -2.44
C ARG A 39 20.76 -2.11 -1.54
N ASP A 40 20.34 -0.86 -1.43
CA ASP A 40 21.03 0.15 -0.62
C ASP A 40 20.75 -0.01 0.89
N PHE A 41 19.56 -0.50 1.26
CA PHE A 41 19.08 -0.52 2.65
C PHE A 41 18.94 -1.92 3.26
N LEU A 42 18.99 -2.99 2.48
CA LEU A 42 18.91 -4.37 2.99
C LEU A 42 20.28 -5.06 2.96
N SER A 43 20.46 -6.03 3.87
CA SER A 43 21.56 -6.99 3.71
C SER A 43 21.33 -7.83 2.44
N LYS A 44 22.41 -8.40 1.90
CA LYS A 44 22.34 -9.28 0.72
C LYS A 44 21.34 -10.42 0.92
N GLU A 45 21.33 -11.05 2.08
CA GLU A 45 20.47 -12.17 2.42
C GLU A 45 18.99 -11.74 2.51
N ALA A 46 18.73 -10.58 3.11
CA ALA A 46 17.38 -10.02 3.19
C ALA A 46 16.84 -9.64 1.81
N TYR A 47 17.66 -8.98 0.98
CA TYR A 47 17.33 -8.67 -0.41
C TYR A 47 17.01 -9.93 -1.23
N GLU A 48 17.86 -10.95 -1.14
CA GLU A 48 17.64 -12.23 -1.84
C GLU A 48 16.37 -12.93 -1.35
N SER A 49 16.07 -12.85 -0.05
CA SER A 49 14.84 -13.41 0.52
C SER A 49 13.59 -12.72 -0.01
N VAL A 50 13.57 -11.38 -0.07
CA VAL A 50 12.43 -10.62 -0.63
C VAL A 50 12.31 -10.90 -2.12
N SER A 51 13.43 -10.87 -2.86
CA SER A 51 13.44 -11.13 -4.30
C SER A 51 12.91 -12.53 -4.66
N LYS A 52 13.25 -13.55 -3.87
CA LYS A 52 12.70 -14.91 -4.03
C LYS A 52 11.22 -14.95 -3.68
N SER A 53 10.79 -14.22 -2.64
CA SER A 53 9.37 -14.12 -2.27
C SER A 53 8.53 -13.52 -3.42
N VAL A 54 9.01 -12.43 -4.02
CA VAL A 54 8.36 -11.77 -5.16
C VAL A 54 8.27 -12.68 -6.39
N LYS A 55 9.34 -13.41 -6.71
CA LYS A 55 9.42 -14.24 -7.93
C LYS A 55 8.74 -15.59 -7.80
N GLU A 56 8.83 -16.21 -6.63
CA GLU A 56 8.46 -17.62 -6.41
C GLU A 56 7.26 -17.77 -5.46
N GLY A 57 6.75 -16.68 -4.88
CA GLY A 57 5.67 -16.73 -3.89
C GLY A 57 6.08 -17.36 -2.56
N LYS A 58 7.38 -17.43 -2.26
CA LYS A 58 7.91 -18.04 -1.03
C LYS A 58 7.70 -17.13 0.18
N THR A 59 7.45 -17.73 1.34
CA THR A 59 7.34 -17.00 2.60
C THR A 59 8.68 -16.43 3.03
N ILE A 60 8.70 -15.19 3.51
CA ILE A 60 9.88 -14.59 4.15
C ILE A 60 9.92 -15.06 5.60
N ASN A 61 11.04 -15.70 6.00
CA ASN A 61 11.18 -16.16 7.38
C ASN A 61 11.30 -14.98 8.35
N ARG A 62 10.97 -15.22 9.62
CA ARG A 62 10.91 -14.17 10.64
C ARG A 62 12.23 -13.40 10.79
N LYS A 63 13.36 -14.09 10.75
CA LYS A 63 14.68 -13.46 10.90
C LYS A 63 14.94 -12.50 9.75
N MET A 64 14.67 -12.91 8.51
CA MET A 64 14.81 -12.05 7.34
C MET A 64 13.82 -10.89 7.38
N ALA A 65 12.58 -11.14 7.80
CA ALA A 65 11.59 -10.08 7.97
C ALA A 65 12.03 -8.99 8.96
N GLU A 66 12.78 -9.34 10.01
CA GLU A 66 13.32 -8.35 10.96
C GLU A 66 14.38 -7.44 10.29
N HIS A 67 15.26 -8.05 9.49
CA HIS A 67 16.23 -7.28 8.70
C HIS A 67 15.55 -6.40 7.65
N VAL A 68 14.51 -6.91 6.98
CA VAL A 68 13.72 -6.15 6.01
C VAL A 68 13.00 -4.98 6.68
N ALA A 69 12.36 -5.20 7.83
CA ALA A 69 11.71 -4.14 8.59
C ALA A 69 12.73 -3.06 9.00
N SER A 70 13.89 -3.44 9.53
CA SER A 70 14.94 -2.49 9.88
C SER A 70 15.40 -1.64 8.70
N GLY A 71 15.67 -2.26 7.54
CA GLY A 71 16.12 -1.53 6.35
C GLY A 71 15.01 -0.65 5.74
N MET A 72 13.78 -1.16 5.67
CA MET A 72 12.61 -0.41 5.20
C MET A 72 12.32 0.81 6.09
N LYS A 73 12.49 0.67 7.42
CA LYS A 73 12.41 1.78 8.38
C LYS A 73 13.46 2.83 8.09
N GLN A 74 14.73 2.44 7.97
CA GLN A 74 15.83 3.35 7.69
C GLN A 74 15.62 4.11 6.38
N TRP A 75 15.16 3.41 5.34
CA TRP A 75 14.78 4.03 4.08
C TRP A 75 13.64 5.04 4.26
N ALA A 76 12.56 4.67 4.93
CA ALA A 76 11.42 5.54 5.15
C ALA A 76 11.79 6.80 5.95
N LEU A 77 12.59 6.65 7.02
CA LEU A 77 13.11 7.76 7.81
C LEU A 77 14.03 8.67 6.99
N SER A 78 14.86 8.11 6.09
CA SER A 78 15.69 8.91 5.16
C SER A 78 14.84 9.76 4.22
N LYS A 79 13.60 9.34 3.96
CA LYS A 79 12.58 10.09 3.20
C LYS A 79 11.75 11.01 4.09
N GLY A 80 12.01 11.10 5.39
CA GLY A 80 11.29 11.94 6.34
C GLY A 80 9.92 11.39 6.74
N ALA A 81 9.67 10.10 6.55
CA ALA A 81 8.44 9.48 7.04
C ALA A 81 8.45 9.41 8.58
N SER A 82 7.33 9.74 9.21
CA SER A 82 7.16 9.67 10.66
C SER A 82 6.24 8.52 11.10
N HIS A 83 5.41 8.05 10.17
CA HIS A 83 4.43 6.99 10.39
C HIS A 83 4.58 5.88 9.35
N TYR A 84 3.99 4.74 9.64
CA TYR A 84 3.73 3.67 8.68
C TYR A 84 2.27 3.23 8.75
N THR A 85 1.80 2.58 7.69
CA THR A 85 0.46 2.02 7.60
C THR A 85 0.43 0.78 6.73
N HIS A 86 -0.42 -0.18 7.10
CA HIS A 86 -0.82 -1.26 6.21
C HIS A 86 -1.86 -0.72 5.24
N TRP A 87 -1.51 -0.70 3.96
CA TRP A 87 -2.31 -0.10 2.90
C TRP A 87 -3.05 -1.20 2.14
N PHE A 88 -4.38 -1.24 2.29
CA PHE A 88 -5.23 -2.25 1.66
C PHE A 88 -6.60 -1.70 1.28
N GLN A 89 -7.29 -2.45 0.41
CA GLN A 89 -8.61 -2.10 -0.11
C GLN A 89 -9.66 -3.12 0.34
N PRO A 90 -10.33 -2.89 1.49
CA PRO A 90 -11.41 -3.76 1.95
C PRO A 90 -12.61 -3.77 0.99
N LEU A 91 -13.50 -4.75 1.17
CA LEU A 91 -14.71 -4.91 0.35
C LEU A 91 -15.70 -3.72 0.43
N THR A 92 -15.46 -2.74 1.29
CA THR A 92 -16.25 -1.49 1.39
C THR A 92 -15.95 -0.50 0.26
N GLY A 93 -14.93 -0.76 -0.58
CA GLY A 93 -14.66 0.01 -1.79
C GLY A 93 -13.79 1.26 -1.62
N SER A 94 -13.35 1.57 -0.40
CA SER A 94 -12.38 2.63 -0.13
C SER A 94 -11.13 2.05 0.53
N THR A 95 -9.97 2.67 0.29
CA THR A 95 -8.71 2.30 0.94
C THR A 95 -8.83 2.46 2.45
N ALA A 96 -8.36 1.46 3.19
CA ALA A 96 -8.21 1.55 4.63
C ALA A 96 -6.75 1.78 5.00
N GLU A 97 -6.53 2.72 5.92
CA GLU A 97 -5.22 3.05 6.46
C GLU A 97 -5.35 3.30 7.96
N LYS A 98 -4.50 2.65 8.75
CA LYS A 98 -4.26 3.00 10.16
C LYS A 98 -2.82 3.45 10.29
N HIS A 99 -2.60 4.68 10.73
CA HIS A 99 -1.26 5.26 10.81
C HIS A 99 -0.68 5.02 12.20
N ASP A 100 0.38 4.22 12.26
CA ASP A 100 1.15 3.97 13.47
C ASP A 100 2.48 4.74 13.40
N SER A 101 2.92 5.30 14.53
CA SER A 101 4.17 6.06 14.61
C SER A 101 5.37 5.10 14.62
N PHE A 102 6.47 5.51 13.99
CA PHE A 102 7.76 4.84 14.21
C PHE A 102 8.29 5.04 15.62
N TRP A 103 7.81 6.04 16.35
CA TRP A 103 8.32 6.40 17.67
C TRP A 103 7.53 5.70 18.79
N GLU A 104 8.25 5.03 19.67
CA GLU A 104 7.71 4.51 20.93
C GLU A 104 8.53 5.05 22.11
N PRO A 105 7.89 5.43 23.24
CA PRO A 105 8.61 5.77 24.45
C PRO A 105 9.23 4.52 25.07
N SER A 106 10.54 4.56 25.33
CA SER A 106 11.28 3.49 26.01
C SER A 106 12.25 4.11 27.01
N ASN A 107 12.08 3.77 28.30
CA ASN A 107 12.90 4.29 29.40
C ASN A 107 13.05 5.82 29.41
N GLY A 108 11.95 6.54 29.15
CA GLY A 108 11.92 8.01 29.11
C GLY A 108 12.57 8.64 27.88
N LYS A 109 12.97 7.85 26.88
CA LYS A 109 13.51 8.33 25.60
C LYS A 109 12.59 7.90 24.45
N ALA A 110 12.53 8.70 23.40
CA ALA A 110 11.89 8.30 22.15
C ALA A 110 12.82 7.36 21.37
N VAL A 111 12.31 6.20 20.97
CA VAL A 111 13.06 5.22 20.18
C VAL A 111 12.28 4.87 18.92
N GLU A 112 12.97 4.84 17.78
CA GLU A 112 12.38 4.44 16.50
C GLU A 112 12.29 2.92 16.39
N LYS A 113 11.09 2.38 16.27
CA LYS A 113 10.83 0.96 16.21
C LYS A 113 9.93 0.62 15.02
N PHE A 114 10.36 -0.40 14.28
CA PHE A 114 9.58 -1.07 13.26
C PHE A 114 10.16 -2.49 13.16
N SER A 115 9.34 -3.49 13.47
CA SER A 115 9.80 -4.88 13.64
C SER A 115 9.13 -5.80 12.62
N ALA A 116 9.60 -7.05 12.54
CA ALA A 116 8.97 -8.06 11.70
C ALA A 116 7.49 -8.29 12.02
N ASN A 117 7.07 -8.13 13.29
CA ASN A 117 5.65 -8.22 13.66
C ASN A 117 4.85 -7.14 12.93
N ALA A 118 5.30 -5.89 13.03
CA ALA A 118 4.63 -4.76 12.40
C ALA A 118 4.67 -4.83 10.86
N LEU A 119 5.69 -5.47 10.27
CA LEU A 119 5.80 -5.63 8.82
C LEU A 119 4.94 -6.80 8.29
N VAL A 120 5.12 -8.01 8.84
CA VAL A 120 4.61 -9.23 8.21
C VAL A 120 3.12 -9.42 8.45
N GLN A 121 2.65 -9.16 9.67
CA GLN A 121 1.26 -9.38 10.04
C GLN A 121 0.85 -8.44 11.18
N GLN A 122 -0.11 -7.55 10.89
CA GLN A 122 -0.71 -6.70 11.90
C GLN A 122 -2.18 -7.06 12.10
N GLU A 123 -2.65 -6.99 13.34
CA GLU A 123 -4.08 -6.94 13.68
C GLU A 123 -4.49 -5.46 13.57
N PRO A 124 -5.03 -4.98 12.42
CA PRO A 124 -5.72 -3.71 12.42
C PRO A 124 -6.88 -3.82 13.41
N ASP A 125 -7.17 -2.74 14.12
CA ASP A 125 -8.37 -2.64 14.94
C ASP A 125 -9.60 -2.61 14.02
N ALA A 126 -10.01 -3.80 13.58
CA ALA A 126 -11.04 -4.04 12.59
C ALA A 126 -12.46 -3.90 13.17
N SER A 127 -12.58 -3.53 14.46
CA SER A 127 -13.87 -3.29 15.12
C SER A 127 -14.69 -2.18 14.46
N SER A 128 -14.01 -1.28 13.74
CA SER A 128 -14.61 -0.16 13.00
C SER A 128 -15.05 -0.49 11.57
N LEU A 129 -14.70 -1.67 11.05
CA LEU A 129 -15.03 -2.05 9.67
C LEU A 129 -16.43 -2.68 9.59
N PRO A 130 -17.25 -2.33 8.58
CA PRO A 130 -18.58 -2.91 8.39
C PRO A 130 -18.52 -4.43 8.27
N ASN A 131 -19.18 -5.11 9.19
CA ASN A 131 -19.20 -6.57 9.34
C ASN A 131 -20.50 -7.21 8.81
N GLY A 132 -21.33 -6.44 8.09
CA GLY A 132 -22.55 -6.94 7.44
C GLY A 132 -23.62 -7.51 8.39
N GLY A 133 -23.56 -7.21 9.68
CA GLY A 133 -24.54 -7.66 10.68
C GLY A 133 -24.50 -9.15 11.03
N LEU A 134 -23.48 -9.90 10.60
CA LEU A 134 -23.48 -11.36 10.67
C LEU A 134 -22.62 -11.98 11.79
N ARG A 135 -21.96 -11.21 12.67
CA ARG A 135 -20.96 -11.78 13.61
C ARG A 135 -20.90 -11.13 14.99
N ASN A 136 -20.56 -11.95 15.99
CA ASN A 136 -20.24 -11.57 17.37
C ASN A 136 -18.91 -10.78 17.39
N THR A 137 -18.79 -9.75 18.22
CA THR A 137 -17.66 -8.78 18.20
C THR A 137 -16.27 -9.39 18.39
N PHE A 138 -16.15 -10.58 18.97
CA PHE A 138 -14.88 -11.31 19.12
C PHE A 138 -14.36 -11.92 17.80
N GLU A 139 -15.25 -12.28 16.86
CA GLU A 139 -14.94 -12.89 15.57
C GLU A 139 -14.74 -11.86 14.44
N ALA A 140 -14.90 -10.57 14.75
CA ALA A 140 -14.66 -9.46 13.82
C ALA A 140 -13.17 -9.11 13.65
N ARG A 141 -12.26 -9.96 14.15
CA ARG A 141 -10.82 -9.77 13.99
C ARG A 141 -10.39 -10.08 12.56
N GLY A 142 -9.77 -9.10 11.92
CA GLY A 142 -9.09 -9.27 10.65
C GLY A 142 -7.58 -9.14 10.81
N TYR A 143 -6.85 -9.75 9.89
CA TYR A 143 -5.40 -9.75 9.85
C TYR A 143 -4.94 -9.16 8.53
N THR A 144 -3.97 -8.26 8.62
CA THR A 144 -3.24 -7.80 7.45
C THR A 144 -2.00 -8.66 7.27
N ALA A 145 -1.63 -8.96 6.03
CA ALA A 145 -0.37 -9.60 5.71
C ALA A 145 0.32 -8.86 4.57
N TRP A 146 1.61 -8.55 4.74
CA TRP A 146 2.37 -7.85 3.71
C TRP A 146 2.48 -8.68 2.44
N ASP A 147 2.18 -8.06 1.29
CA ASP A 147 2.43 -8.62 -0.02
C ASP A 147 3.66 -7.95 -0.66
N PRO A 148 4.83 -8.64 -0.69
CA PRO A 148 6.05 -8.08 -1.26
C PRO A 148 6.00 -7.91 -2.78
N SER A 149 5.01 -8.51 -3.48
CA SER A 149 4.87 -8.32 -4.94
C SER A 149 4.51 -6.88 -5.32
N SER A 150 3.95 -6.12 -4.38
CA SER A 150 3.71 -4.69 -4.51
C SER A 150 4.70 -3.94 -3.60
N PRO A 151 5.61 -3.11 -4.14
CA PRO A 151 6.62 -2.46 -3.32
C PRO A 151 6.01 -1.46 -2.34
N ALA A 152 6.58 -1.38 -1.14
CA ALA A 152 6.23 -0.34 -0.18
C ALA A 152 6.58 1.04 -0.75
N PHE A 153 5.84 2.07 -0.34
CA PHE A 153 6.04 3.41 -0.87
C PHE A 153 5.81 4.49 0.19
N ILE A 154 6.33 5.68 -0.04
CA ILE A 154 6.03 6.86 0.78
C ILE A 154 4.86 7.61 0.15
N HIS A 155 3.77 7.72 0.89
CA HIS A 155 2.70 8.65 0.58
C HIS A 155 2.97 9.99 1.28
N GLU A 156 3.03 11.07 0.51
CA GLU A 156 3.23 12.44 1.00
C GLU A 156 1.91 13.19 0.89
N ASN A 157 1.44 13.73 2.01
CA ASN A 157 0.27 14.58 2.08
C ASN A 157 0.63 15.91 2.78
N THR A 158 -0.37 16.79 2.96
CA THR A 158 -0.15 18.09 3.62
C THR A 158 0.28 17.99 5.08
N THR A 159 0.05 16.85 5.72
CA THR A 159 0.32 16.62 7.15
C THR A 159 1.64 15.89 7.41
N GLY A 160 2.24 15.26 6.40
CA GLY A 160 3.50 14.55 6.54
C GLY A 160 3.71 13.46 5.50
N ARG A 161 4.61 12.54 5.84
CA ARG A 161 4.99 11.40 5.01
C ARG A 161 4.77 10.10 5.79
N THR A 162 4.10 9.15 5.15
CA THR A 162 3.76 7.85 5.72
C THR A 162 4.30 6.73 4.84
N LEU A 163 4.95 5.75 5.45
CA LEU A 163 5.31 4.50 4.79
C LEU A 163 4.06 3.64 4.61
N CYS A 164 3.62 3.45 3.36
CA CYS A 164 2.52 2.58 3.00
C CYS A 164 3.06 1.19 2.63
N ILE A 165 2.56 0.17 3.32
CA ILE A 165 2.94 -1.24 3.14
C ILE A 165 1.77 -1.95 2.47
N PRO A 166 1.85 -2.31 1.18
CA PRO A 166 0.75 -2.98 0.48
C PRO A 166 0.44 -4.34 1.10
N THR A 167 -0.79 -4.55 1.56
CA THR A 167 -1.15 -5.77 2.28
C THR A 167 -2.43 -6.39 1.78
N VAL A 168 -2.59 -7.68 2.08
CA VAL A 168 -3.87 -8.36 1.99
C VAL A 168 -4.59 -8.32 3.33
N PHE A 169 -5.93 -8.31 3.32
CA PHE A 169 -6.74 -8.34 4.53
C PHE A 169 -7.65 -9.58 4.56
N VAL A 170 -7.52 -10.38 5.63
CA VAL A 170 -8.22 -11.65 5.80
C VAL A 170 -8.93 -11.74 7.15
N SER A 171 -10.00 -12.53 7.23
CA SER A 171 -10.68 -12.83 8.49
C SER A 171 -9.84 -13.78 9.36
N TYR A 172 -10.22 -13.93 10.64
CA TYR A 172 -9.67 -14.96 11.51
C TYR A 172 -9.74 -16.38 10.91
N ASN A 173 -10.78 -16.67 10.12
CA ASN A 173 -10.96 -17.95 9.44
C ASN A 173 -10.21 -18.04 8.08
N GLY A 174 -9.46 -17.00 7.70
CA GLY A 174 -8.73 -16.94 6.44
C GLY A 174 -9.58 -16.57 5.21
N GLU A 175 -10.80 -16.08 5.43
CA GLU A 175 -11.65 -15.55 4.35
C GLU A 175 -11.06 -14.22 3.85
N ALA A 176 -11.06 -13.97 2.55
CA ALA A 176 -10.60 -12.70 2.01
C ALA A 176 -11.62 -11.60 2.34
N LEU A 177 -11.15 -10.52 2.97
CA LEU A 177 -11.93 -9.33 3.32
C LEU A 177 -11.51 -8.11 2.49
N ASP A 178 -10.73 -8.33 1.43
CA ASP A 178 -10.23 -7.33 0.50
C ASP A 178 -10.40 -7.75 -0.97
N TYR A 179 -10.03 -6.83 -1.86
CA TYR A 179 -9.95 -7.11 -3.29
C TYR A 179 -8.63 -7.74 -3.73
N LYS A 180 -7.55 -7.57 -2.95
CA LYS A 180 -6.21 -8.00 -3.36
C LYS A 180 -6.01 -9.51 -3.24
N ALA A 181 -6.45 -10.16 -2.16
CA ALA A 181 -6.29 -11.61 -2.03
C ALA A 181 -7.05 -12.41 -3.11
N PRO A 182 -8.31 -12.09 -3.46
CA PRO A 182 -9.00 -12.76 -4.58
C PRO A 182 -8.33 -12.50 -5.94
N LEU A 183 -7.82 -11.29 -6.16
CA LEU A 183 -7.10 -10.95 -7.39
C LEU A 183 -5.82 -11.77 -7.55
N LEU A 184 -4.99 -11.87 -6.50
CA LEU A 184 -3.76 -12.67 -6.51
C LEU A 184 -4.05 -14.16 -6.80
N LYS A 185 -5.10 -14.71 -6.19
CA LYS A 185 -5.56 -16.09 -6.47
C LYS A 185 -5.96 -16.27 -7.92
N SER A 186 -6.69 -15.31 -8.48
CA SER A 186 -7.15 -15.33 -9.87
C SER A 186 -6.00 -15.24 -10.86
N ILE A 187 -5.03 -14.34 -10.62
CA ILE A 187 -3.81 -14.22 -11.43
C ILE A 187 -3.02 -15.52 -11.41
N ASN A 188 -2.85 -16.15 -10.24
CA ASN A 188 -2.14 -17.44 -10.13
C ASN A 188 -2.85 -18.58 -10.89
N LEU A 189 -4.18 -18.62 -10.83
CA LEU A 189 -4.98 -19.60 -11.57
C LEU A 189 -4.80 -19.43 -13.09
N ILE A 190 -4.88 -18.17 -13.57
CA ILE A 190 -4.70 -17.84 -14.99
C ILE A 190 -3.28 -18.17 -15.45
N ASP A 191 -2.25 -17.82 -14.67
CA ASP A 191 -0.85 -18.13 -14.97
C ASP A 191 -0.65 -19.63 -15.19
N LYS A 192 -1.14 -20.47 -14.28
CA LYS A 192 -1.03 -21.94 -14.40
C LYS A 192 -1.71 -22.44 -15.68
N ALA A 193 -2.97 -22.06 -15.89
CA ALA A 193 -3.74 -22.51 -17.04
C ALA A 193 -3.12 -22.05 -18.37
N ALA A 194 -2.71 -20.78 -18.46
CA ALA A 194 -2.06 -20.22 -19.65
C ALA A 194 -0.70 -20.88 -19.90
N THR A 195 0.10 -21.09 -18.85
CA THR A 195 1.42 -21.73 -18.96
C THR A 195 1.30 -23.17 -19.48
N ASP A 196 0.31 -23.94 -19.03
CA ASP A 196 0.09 -25.31 -19.50
C ASP A 196 -0.29 -25.35 -20.98
N ILE A 197 -1.11 -24.39 -21.44
CA ILE A 197 -1.44 -24.25 -22.87
C ILE A 197 -0.21 -23.84 -23.68
N CYS A 198 0.54 -22.83 -23.22
CA CYS A 198 1.74 -22.34 -23.90
C CYS A 198 2.80 -23.43 -24.11
N LYS A 199 2.92 -24.38 -23.17
CA LYS A 199 3.87 -25.50 -23.26
C LYS A 199 3.61 -26.46 -24.44
N TYR A 200 2.39 -26.50 -25.00
CA TYR A 200 2.12 -27.25 -26.23
C TYR A 200 2.86 -26.65 -27.44
N PHE A 201 3.07 -25.34 -27.46
CA PHE A 201 3.76 -24.63 -28.54
C PHE A 201 5.24 -24.40 -28.23
N LEU A 202 5.56 -24.13 -26.96
CA LEU A 202 6.90 -23.77 -26.54
C LEU A 202 7.22 -24.29 -25.13
N LYS A 203 7.90 -25.44 -25.07
CA LYS A 203 8.24 -26.14 -23.81
C LYS A 203 9.05 -25.32 -22.80
N LYS A 204 9.75 -24.27 -23.24
CA LYS A 204 10.58 -23.41 -22.37
C LYS A 204 9.79 -22.35 -21.59
N VAL A 205 8.48 -22.19 -21.83
CA VAL A 205 7.65 -21.23 -21.10
C VAL A 205 7.51 -21.70 -19.64
N THR A 206 7.87 -20.84 -18.70
CA THR A 206 7.85 -21.11 -17.26
C THR A 206 6.69 -20.47 -16.53
N SER A 207 6.18 -19.34 -17.03
CA SER A 207 5.05 -18.58 -16.46
C SER A 207 4.43 -17.67 -17.53
N CYS A 208 3.23 -17.18 -17.25
CA CYS A 208 2.49 -16.20 -18.02
C CYS A 208 1.99 -15.10 -17.06
N SER A 209 2.23 -13.83 -17.41
CA SER A 209 1.76 -12.68 -16.63
C SER A 209 0.66 -11.92 -17.37
N ALA A 210 -0.34 -11.46 -16.61
CA ALA A 210 -1.33 -10.53 -17.12
C ALA A 210 -0.80 -9.09 -17.01
N SER A 211 -0.98 -8.31 -18.08
CA SER A 211 -0.76 -6.86 -18.06
C SER A 211 -2.12 -6.16 -18.03
N LEU A 212 -2.23 -5.09 -17.24
CA LEU A 212 -3.43 -4.28 -17.12
C LEU A 212 -3.07 -2.80 -17.33
N GLY A 213 -3.56 -2.21 -18.42
CA GLY A 213 -3.50 -0.78 -18.67
C GLY A 213 -4.86 -0.16 -18.37
N ILE A 214 -4.98 0.54 -17.24
CA ILE A 214 -6.21 1.24 -16.87
C ILE A 214 -6.24 2.64 -17.48
N GLU A 215 -7.42 3.08 -17.89
CA GLU A 215 -7.70 4.47 -18.24
C GLU A 215 -8.64 5.03 -17.16
N GLN A 216 -8.30 6.21 -16.63
CA GLN A 216 -9.05 6.81 -15.52
C GLN A 216 -9.78 8.06 -16.00
N GLU A 217 -11.10 8.05 -15.88
CA GLU A 217 -11.97 9.21 -16.12
C GLU A 217 -12.42 9.81 -14.79
N TYR A 218 -12.44 11.14 -14.71
CA TYR A 218 -12.93 11.86 -13.53
C TYR A 218 -13.43 13.26 -13.92
N PHE A 219 -14.30 13.82 -13.08
CA PHE A 219 -14.76 15.20 -13.17
C PHE A 219 -14.16 16.02 -12.03
N LEU A 220 -13.84 17.28 -12.32
CA LEU A 220 -13.43 18.25 -11.30
C LEU A 220 -14.50 19.33 -11.18
N VAL A 221 -14.96 19.55 -9.95
CA VAL A 221 -15.87 20.65 -9.58
C VAL A 221 -15.21 21.43 -8.46
N ASP A 222 -15.31 22.75 -8.51
CA ASP A 222 -14.83 23.58 -7.41
C ASP A 222 -15.53 23.19 -6.10
N GLU A 223 -14.76 22.96 -5.04
CA GLU A 223 -15.25 22.54 -3.73
C GLU A 223 -16.39 23.41 -3.19
N ALA A 224 -16.36 24.74 -3.39
CA ALA A 224 -17.44 25.62 -2.94
C ALA A 224 -18.74 25.37 -3.74
N MET A 225 -18.63 25.08 -5.04
CA MET A 225 -19.76 24.75 -5.90
C MET A 225 -20.29 23.33 -5.62
N PHE A 226 -19.39 22.39 -5.32
CA PHE A 226 -19.73 21.03 -4.88
C PHE A 226 -20.54 21.06 -3.58
N ASN A 227 -20.04 21.74 -2.55
CA ASN A 227 -20.73 21.87 -1.26
C ASN A 227 -22.07 22.63 -1.36
N ALA A 228 -22.23 23.49 -2.37
CA ALA A 228 -23.50 24.19 -2.63
C ALA A 228 -24.55 23.32 -3.36
N ARG A 229 -24.21 22.08 -3.72
CA ARG A 229 -25.08 21.11 -4.41
C ARG A 229 -25.29 19.87 -3.52
N PRO A 230 -26.36 19.84 -2.70
CA PRO A 230 -26.63 18.72 -1.80
C PRO A 230 -26.77 17.35 -2.49
N ASP A 231 -27.06 17.34 -3.79
CA ASP A 231 -27.15 16.13 -4.59
C ASP A 231 -25.78 15.55 -4.99
N LEU A 232 -24.70 16.32 -4.85
CA LEU A 232 -23.32 15.87 -5.09
C LEU A 232 -22.60 15.43 -3.80
N VAL A 233 -23.13 15.79 -2.62
CA VAL A 233 -22.51 15.60 -1.30
C VAL A 233 -23.01 14.33 -0.63
#